data_AF-A0A7C1GMS0-F1
#
_entry.id   AF-A0A7C1GMS0-F1
#
_cell.length_a   1.000
_cell.length_b   1.000
_cell.length_c   1.000
_cell.angle_alpha   90.00
_cell.angle_beta   90.00
_cell.angle_gamma   90.00
#
_symmetry.space_group_name_H-M   'P 1'
#
loop_
_entity.id
_entity.type
_entity.pdbx_description
1 polymer ?
#
loop_
_entity_poly.entity_id
_entity_poly.type
_entity_poly.pdbx_seq_one_letter_code
_entity_poly.pdbx_strand_id
1 'polypeptide(L)'
;MLELVSDGFRKAQNLLQGKAVIGESHIEDAIKEIRISLLEADVEFHVVKAFLENVRDKAIGEIVQTRVSHGGKRLRATPEQHFVKICYDELVSLMGPVDTTLRFGSRPVSAIMMVGLQGSGKTTSTAKLARHIQKSGKKPMMVAADIYRPAAIDQLKVLGTRLEIPVFFAPSKTPPQICRDALEAAQIRGCDVVLLDTAGRTILDDTLMRELEDIKEATRPENILLVIDSMIGQESVHVAGEFDRRL
;
A
#
# COMPACT_ATOMS: atom_id res chain seq x y z
N MET A 1 -0.93 -0.29 17.79
CA MET A 1 -0.19 0.45 16.76
C MET A 1 -0.65 1.90 16.64
N LEU A 2 -1.83 2.22 16.08
CA LEU A 2 -2.28 3.61 15.91
C LEU A 2 -2.47 4.38 17.23
N GLU A 3 -2.82 3.68 18.31
CA GLU A 3 -2.89 4.29 19.66
C GLU A 3 -1.52 4.76 20.15
N LEU A 4 -0.46 3.97 19.95
CA LEU A 4 0.92 4.33 20.33
C LEU A 4 1.37 5.60 19.60
N VAL A 5 1.12 5.65 18.30
CA VAL A 5 1.39 6.84 17.47
C VAL A 5 0.61 8.04 18.01
N SER A 6 -0.70 7.88 18.23
CA SER A 6 -1.57 8.94 18.74
C SER A 6 -1.11 9.48 20.10
N ASP A 7 -0.63 8.60 20.98
CA ASP A 7 -0.10 8.97 22.29
C ASP A 7 1.20 9.76 22.19
N GLY A 8 2.12 9.37 21.29
CA GLY A 8 3.35 10.12 21.04
C GLY A 8 3.09 11.54 20.55
N PHE A 9 2.18 11.68 19.56
CA PHE A 9 1.76 12.99 19.07
C PHE A 9 1.05 13.83 20.14
N ARG A 10 0.24 13.20 21.01
CA ARG A 10 -0.39 13.89 22.15
C ARG A 10 0.63 14.39 23.16
N LYS A 11 1.64 13.58 23.50
CA LYS A 11 2.73 14.00 24.40
C LYS A 11 3.51 15.17 23.80
N ALA A 12 3.84 15.10 22.51
CA ALA A 12 4.50 16.20 21.80
C ALA A 12 3.66 17.49 21.81
N GLN A 13 2.34 17.39 21.60
CA GLN A 13 1.44 18.55 21.69
C GLN A 13 1.43 19.17 23.10
N ASN A 14 1.35 18.35 24.14
CA ASN A 14 1.33 18.82 25.53
C ASN A 14 2.62 19.56 25.92
N LEU A 15 3.79 19.16 25.40
CA LEU A 15 5.06 19.84 25.65
C LEU A 15 5.10 21.27 25.09
N LEU A 16 4.34 21.52 24.02
CA LEU A 16 4.29 22.79 23.32
C LEU A 16 3.14 23.68 23.83
N GLN A 17 2.17 23.11 24.54
CA GLN A 17 0.99 23.80 25.02
C GLN A 17 1.34 24.92 26.01
N GLY A 18 0.69 26.08 25.84
CA GLY A 18 0.82 27.22 26.76
C GLY A 18 2.15 27.97 26.63
N LYS A 19 2.98 27.63 25.63
CA LYS A 19 4.23 28.33 25.33
C LYS A 19 3.94 29.54 24.44
N ALA A 20 4.33 30.73 24.90
CA ALA A 20 4.20 31.96 24.10
C ALA A 20 5.15 31.97 22.88
N VAL A 21 6.31 31.32 22.98
CA VAL A 21 7.30 31.16 21.91
C VAL A 21 7.85 29.73 21.96
N ILE A 22 7.80 29.03 20.84
CA ILE A 22 8.48 27.74 20.67
C ILE A 22 9.92 28.02 20.23
N GLY A 23 10.87 27.33 20.85
CA GLY A 23 12.30 27.39 20.52
C GLY A 23 12.80 26.02 20.11
N GLU A 24 14.02 25.95 19.58
CA GLU A 24 14.63 24.70 19.08
C GLU A 24 14.63 23.58 20.11
N SER A 25 14.96 23.87 21.38
CA SER A 25 14.95 22.87 22.45
C SER A 25 13.58 22.22 22.67
N HIS A 26 12.50 23.00 22.55
CA HIS A 26 11.13 22.49 22.70
C HIS A 26 10.72 21.60 21.52
N ILE A 27 11.19 21.91 20.31
CA ILE A 27 10.97 21.08 19.13
C ILE A 27 11.71 19.75 19.27
N GLU A 28 12.95 19.77 19.74
CA GLU A 28 13.74 18.55 19.95
C GLU A 28 13.05 17.58 20.93
N ASP A 29 12.50 18.09 22.03
CA ASP A 29 11.76 17.28 23.00
C ASP A 29 10.50 16.67 22.37
N ALA A 30 9.74 17.46 21.61
CA ALA A 30 8.55 16.98 20.90
C ALA A 30 8.88 15.92 19.84
N ILE A 31 9.95 16.13 19.05
CA ILE A 31 10.45 15.19 18.04
C ILE A 31 10.87 13.87 18.69
N LYS A 32 11.45 13.90 19.88
CA LYS A 32 11.87 12.70 20.61
C LYS A 32 10.68 11.81 21.00
N GLU A 33 9.59 12.41 21.50
CA GLU A 33 8.36 11.66 21.83
C GLU A 33 7.72 11.03 20.58
N ILE A 34 7.68 11.77 19.48
CA ILE A 34 7.18 11.25 18.20
C ILE A 34 8.06 10.09 17.71
N ARG A 35 9.39 10.23 17.77
CA ARG A 35 10.34 9.18 17.39
C ARG A 35 10.08 7.88 18.13
N ILE A 36 9.97 7.94 19.46
CA ILE A 36 9.73 6.76 20.29
C ILE A 36 8.42 6.09 19.86
N SER A 37 7.35 6.86 19.72
CA SER A 37 6.04 6.31 19.34
C SER A 37 5.99 5.66 17.95
N LEU A 38 6.71 6.23 16.97
CA LEU A 38 6.74 5.67 15.62
C LEU A 38 7.56 4.37 15.58
N LEU A 39 8.69 4.32 16.30
CA LEU A 39 9.50 3.10 16.38
C LEU A 39 8.78 1.99 17.17
N GLU A 40 8.09 2.33 18.26
CA GLU A 40 7.24 1.39 19.01
C GLU A 40 6.03 0.89 18.19
N ALA A 41 5.63 1.65 17.17
CA ALA A 41 4.58 1.28 16.23
C ALA A 41 5.09 0.50 14.99
N ASP A 42 6.32 -0.03 15.04
CA ASP A 42 6.97 -0.79 13.96
C ASP A 42 7.15 -0.02 12.63
N VAL A 43 7.22 1.32 12.68
CA VAL A 43 7.56 2.13 11.51
C VAL A 43 9.05 1.96 11.19
N GLU A 44 9.40 1.86 9.90
CA GLU A 44 10.78 1.66 9.45
C GLU A 44 11.71 2.82 9.85
N PHE A 45 12.91 2.48 10.32
CA PHE A 45 13.84 3.43 10.94
C PHE A 45 14.24 4.59 10.02
N HIS A 46 14.57 4.31 8.76
CA HIS A 46 14.95 5.35 7.80
C HIS A 46 13.76 6.25 7.44
N VAL A 47 12.56 5.69 7.35
CA VAL A 47 11.31 6.45 7.19
C VAL A 47 11.10 7.40 8.38
N VAL A 48 11.21 6.91 9.61
CA VAL A 48 11.10 7.74 10.82
C VAL A 48 12.16 8.84 10.83
N LYS A 49 13.41 8.49 10.49
CA LYS A 49 14.51 9.45 10.45
C LYS A 49 14.24 10.58 9.46
N ALA A 50 13.91 10.24 8.21
CA ALA A 50 13.63 11.22 7.16
C ALA A 50 12.43 12.10 7.50
N PHE A 51 11.35 11.50 8.02
CA PHE A 51 10.16 12.22 8.49
C PHE A 51 10.52 13.26 9.56
N LEU A 52 11.26 12.86 10.60
CA LEU A 52 11.60 13.77 11.70
C LEU A 52 12.58 14.87 11.30
N GLU A 53 13.52 14.58 10.38
CA GLU A 53 14.41 15.60 9.81
C GLU A 53 13.60 16.67 9.05
N ASN A 54 12.65 16.27 8.22
CA ASN A 54 11.78 17.21 7.49
C ASN A 54 10.87 18.03 8.43
N VAL A 55 10.31 17.40 9.46
CA VAL A 55 9.50 18.11 10.49
C VAL A 55 10.35 19.15 11.22
N ARG A 56 11.59 18.79 11.60
CA ARG A 56 12.52 19.70 12.29
C ARG A 56 12.80 20.93 11.43
N ASP A 57 13.20 20.74 10.18
CA ASP A 57 13.60 21.82 9.28
C ASP A 57 12.45 22.79 9.02
N LYS A 58 11.23 22.26 8.80
CA LYS A 58 10.02 23.08 8.64
C LYS A 58 9.66 23.85 9.89
N ALA A 59 9.73 23.21 11.06
CA ALA A 59 9.40 23.84 12.34
C ALA A 59 10.36 24.98 12.69
N ILE A 60 11.67 24.79 12.46
CA ILE A 60 12.68 25.84 12.65
C ILE A 60 12.47 26.98 11.64
N GLY A 61 12.27 26.66 10.35
CA GLY A 61 12.04 27.65 9.30
C GLY A 61 10.83 28.55 9.57
N GLU A 62 9.72 27.98 10.05
CA GLU A 62 8.50 28.73 10.37
C GLU A 62 8.68 29.62 11.63
N ILE A 63 9.45 29.18 12.63
CA ILE A 63 9.83 30.03 13.77
C ILE A 63 10.62 31.25 13.29
N VAL A 64 11.58 31.07 12.38
CA VAL A 64 12.37 32.18 11.81
C VAL A 64 11.45 33.16 11.08
N GLN A 65 10.54 32.68 10.21
CA GLN A 65 9.59 33.54 9.50
C GLN A 65 8.64 34.29 10.43
N THR A 66 8.18 33.64 11.51
CA THR A 66 7.30 34.24 12.51
C THR A 66 8.00 35.35 13.29
N ARG A 67 9.28 35.16 13.65
CA ARG A 67 10.10 36.20 14.31
C ARG A 67 10.31 37.41 13.41
N VAL A 68 10.54 37.20 12.10
CA VAL A 68 10.73 38.28 11.13
C VAL A 68 9.41 39.01 10.80
N SER A 69 8.28 38.29 10.75
CA SER A 69 6.96 38.85 10.43
C SER A 69 6.21 39.45 11.62
N HIS A 70 6.75 39.38 12.84
CA HIS A 70 6.17 40.00 14.03
C HIS A 70 6.37 41.54 14.05
N GLY A 71 5.83 42.18 13.00
CA GLY A 71 5.65 43.62 12.82
C GLY A 71 4.18 43.99 12.59
N GLY A 72 3.23 43.32 13.28
CA GLY A 72 1.86 43.85 13.42
C GLY A 72 0.65 42.97 13.04
N LYS A 73 0.74 41.63 12.96
CA LYS A 73 -0.46 40.77 12.76
C LYS A 73 -0.59 39.68 13.82
N ARG A 74 -1.77 39.62 14.48
CA ARG A 74 -2.17 38.57 15.42
C ARG A 74 -2.25 37.22 14.71
N LEU A 75 -1.44 36.25 15.13
CA LEU A 75 -1.58 34.84 14.72
C LEU A 75 -2.93 34.30 15.22
N ARG A 76 -3.72 33.71 14.32
CA ARG A 76 -5.02 33.08 14.63
C ARG A 76 -4.88 31.62 15.10
N ALA A 77 -3.69 31.02 14.99
CA ALA A 77 -3.41 29.65 15.44
C ALA A 77 -2.25 29.67 16.45
N THR A 78 -2.36 28.83 17.48
CA THR A 78 -1.35 28.74 18.53
C THR A 78 -0.09 28.03 18.03
N PRO A 79 1.08 28.27 18.63
CA PRO A 79 2.32 27.57 18.24
C PRO A 79 2.18 26.05 18.28
N GLU A 80 1.42 25.48 19.23
CA GLU A 80 1.15 24.04 19.25
C GLU A 80 0.33 23.55 18.04
N GLN A 81 -0.65 24.33 17.58
CA GLN A 81 -1.48 23.99 16.42
C GLN A 81 -0.67 24.04 15.12
N HIS A 82 0.27 24.99 15.02
CA HIS A 82 1.20 25.06 13.89
C HIS A 82 2.11 23.83 13.82
N PHE A 83 2.70 23.41 14.95
CA PHE A 83 3.54 22.21 14.97
C PHE A 83 2.78 20.93 14.59
N VAL A 84 1.54 20.77 15.10
CA VAL A 84 0.67 19.64 14.72
C VAL A 84 0.36 19.67 13.23
N LYS A 85 0.11 20.85 12.65
CA LYS A 85 -0.10 21.00 11.22
C LYS A 85 1.13 20.59 10.40
N ILE A 86 2.34 21.01 10.79
CA ILE A 86 3.58 20.59 10.13
C ILE A 86 3.69 19.07 10.12
N CYS A 87 3.46 18.43 11.27
CA CYS A 87 3.49 16.99 11.39
C CYS A 87 2.44 16.31 10.48
N TYR A 88 1.21 16.83 10.47
CA TYR A 88 0.14 16.31 9.61
C TYR A 88 0.50 16.43 8.13
N ASP A 89 0.94 17.61 7.70
CA ASP A 89 1.33 17.86 6.30
C ASP A 89 2.49 16.94 5.88
N GLU A 90 3.45 16.68 6.78
CA GLU A 90 4.55 15.75 6.53
C GLU A 90 4.06 14.29 6.48
N LEU A 91 3.13 13.88 7.34
CA LEU A 91 2.54 12.53 7.29
C LEU A 91 1.78 12.32 5.98
N VAL A 92 1.02 13.32 5.53
CA VAL A 92 0.34 13.30 4.23
C VAL A 92 1.35 13.21 3.09
N SER A 93 2.42 14.00 3.15
CA SER A 93 3.48 13.97 2.15
C SER A 93 4.19 12.61 2.12
N LEU A 94 4.40 11.98 3.28
CA LEU A 94 5.04 10.68 3.42
C LEU A 94 4.21 9.56 2.80
N MET A 95 2.88 9.62 2.92
CA MET A 95 1.99 8.68 2.23
C MET A 95 2.01 8.84 0.70
N GLY A 96 2.52 9.98 0.20
CA GLY A 96 2.71 10.28 -1.21
C GLY A 96 1.42 10.61 -1.97
N PRO A 97 1.53 11.18 -3.18
CA PRO A 97 0.41 11.31 -4.09
C PRO A 97 0.05 9.91 -4.62
N VAL A 98 -1.11 9.38 -4.22
CA VAL A 98 -1.54 8.04 -4.65
C VAL A 98 -2.51 8.17 -5.83
N ASP A 99 -2.07 7.79 -7.04
CA ASP A 99 -3.01 7.46 -8.10
C ASP A 99 -3.68 6.13 -7.76
N THR A 100 -4.94 6.20 -7.35
CA THR A 100 -5.74 5.03 -6.95
C THR A 100 -6.51 4.42 -8.12
N THR A 101 -6.31 4.91 -9.33
CA THR A 101 -7.09 4.52 -10.51
C THR A 101 -6.60 3.19 -11.06
N LEU A 102 -7.51 2.23 -11.20
CA LEU A 102 -7.25 1.01 -11.95
C LEU A 102 -7.29 1.29 -13.46
N ARG A 103 -6.26 0.85 -14.16
CA ARG A 103 -6.13 1.00 -15.62
C ARG A 103 -6.90 -0.11 -16.33
N PHE A 104 -7.71 0.27 -17.31
CA PHE A 104 -8.49 -0.66 -18.13
C PHE A 104 -8.51 -0.19 -19.59
N GLY A 105 -8.80 -1.10 -20.53
CA GLY A 105 -9.21 -0.73 -21.88
C GLY A 105 -8.11 -0.65 -22.94
N SER A 106 -6.87 -1.07 -22.64
CA SER A 106 -5.82 -1.29 -23.64
C SER A 106 -6.10 -2.46 -24.59
N ARG A 107 -7.09 -3.30 -24.25
CA ARG A 107 -7.48 -4.52 -24.97
C ARG A 107 -8.89 -4.97 -24.56
N PRO A 108 -9.53 -5.91 -25.29
CA PRO A 108 -10.87 -6.40 -24.99
C PRO A 108 -11.03 -6.97 -23.56
N VAL A 109 -9.98 -7.58 -23.03
CA VAL A 109 -9.95 -8.14 -21.67
C VAL A 109 -8.74 -7.56 -20.94
N SER A 110 -8.96 -6.70 -19.95
CA SER A 110 -7.86 -6.18 -19.12
C SER A 110 -7.43 -7.22 -18.08
N ALA A 111 -6.16 -7.29 -17.73
CA ALA A 111 -5.64 -8.18 -16.69
C ALA A 111 -5.09 -7.38 -15.50
N ILE A 112 -5.38 -7.90 -14.31
CA ILE A 112 -4.83 -7.45 -13.04
C ILE A 112 -4.09 -8.63 -12.44
N MET A 113 -2.80 -8.46 -12.16
CA MET A 113 -1.98 -9.50 -11.56
C MET A 113 -1.80 -9.23 -10.06
N MET A 114 -2.15 -10.21 -9.22
CA MET A 114 -2.09 -10.10 -7.77
C MET A 114 -0.82 -10.78 -7.26
N VAL A 115 0.12 -10.03 -6.68
CA VAL A 115 1.42 -10.55 -6.21
C VAL A 115 1.64 -10.27 -4.73
N GLY A 116 2.64 -10.93 -4.13
CA GLY A 116 3.00 -10.74 -2.73
C GLY A 116 3.29 -12.03 -1.98
N LEU A 117 3.72 -11.89 -0.73
CA LEU A 117 4.21 -12.99 0.08
C LEU A 117 3.15 -14.05 0.41
N GLN A 118 3.57 -15.24 0.79
CA GLN A 118 2.66 -16.28 1.28
C GLN A 118 1.89 -15.77 2.51
N GLY A 119 0.58 -16.05 2.55
CA GLY A 119 -0.27 -15.64 3.68
C GLY A 119 -0.71 -14.18 3.65
N SER A 120 -0.22 -13.33 2.74
CA SER A 120 -0.56 -11.90 2.70
C SER A 120 -2.03 -11.56 2.39
N GLY A 121 -2.86 -12.57 2.11
CA GLY A 121 -4.28 -12.38 1.82
C GLY A 121 -4.60 -12.09 0.35
N LYS A 122 -3.74 -12.48 -0.60
CA LYS A 122 -3.97 -12.37 -2.06
C LYS A 122 -5.33 -12.89 -2.49
N THR A 123 -5.63 -14.18 -2.31
CA THR A 123 -6.90 -14.81 -2.74
C THR A 123 -8.14 -14.06 -2.23
N THR A 124 -8.14 -13.64 -0.96
CA THR A 124 -9.23 -12.86 -0.38
C THR A 124 -9.32 -11.45 -0.98
N SER A 125 -8.17 -10.81 -1.21
CA SER A 125 -8.08 -9.48 -1.82
C SER A 125 -8.50 -9.51 -3.29
N THR A 126 -8.13 -10.55 -4.04
CA THR A 126 -8.58 -10.85 -5.40
C THR A 126 -10.10 -10.88 -5.47
N ALA A 127 -10.76 -11.62 -4.56
CA ALA A 127 -12.23 -11.70 -4.53
C ALA A 127 -12.91 -10.37 -4.16
N LYS A 128 -12.35 -9.63 -3.19
CA LYS A 128 -12.85 -8.30 -2.81
C LYS A 128 -12.72 -7.31 -3.97
N LEU A 129 -11.58 -7.32 -4.66
CA LEU A 129 -11.31 -6.46 -5.80
C LEU A 129 -12.22 -6.81 -6.99
N ALA A 130 -12.40 -8.10 -7.27
CA ALA A 130 -13.34 -8.56 -8.29
C ALA A 130 -14.76 -8.05 -7.99
N ARG A 131 -15.23 -8.15 -6.75
CA ARG A 131 -16.54 -7.60 -6.35
C ARG A 131 -16.61 -6.08 -6.50
N HIS A 132 -15.53 -5.36 -6.18
CA HIS A 132 -15.48 -3.91 -6.35
C HIS A 132 -15.58 -3.52 -7.83
N ILE A 133 -14.85 -4.22 -8.71
CA ILE A 133 -14.88 -4.03 -10.17
C ILE A 133 -16.26 -4.42 -10.75
N GLN A 134 -16.88 -5.49 -10.26
CA GLN A 134 -18.24 -5.86 -10.66
C GLN A 134 -19.24 -4.74 -10.34
N LYS A 135 -19.09 -4.09 -9.18
CA LYS A 135 -19.95 -2.96 -8.78
C LYS A 135 -19.75 -1.70 -9.62
N SER A 136 -18.61 -1.54 -10.29
CA SER A 136 -18.38 -0.43 -11.23
C SER A 136 -18.91 -0.70 -12.63
N GLY A 137 -19.61 -1.81 -12.86
CA GLY A 137 -20.27 -2.16 -14.13
C GLY A 137 -19.43 -3.02 -15.07
N LYS A 138 -18.22 -3.40 -14.66
CA LYS A 138 -17.36 -4.35 -15.39
C LYS A 138 -17.78 -5.79 -15.11
N LYS A 139 -17.31 -6.72 -15.94
CA LYS A 139 -17.56 -8.17 -15.86
C LYS A 139 -16.26 -8.92 -15.55
N PRO A 140 -15.86 -9.00 -14.26
CA PRO A 140 -14.64 -9.66 -13.87
C PRO A 140 -14.72 -11.19 -13.97
N MET A 141 -13.57 -11.83 -14.17
CA MET A 141 -13.34 -13.25 -13.98
C MET A 141 -12.09 -13.43 -13.11
N MET A 142 -12.15 -14.29 -12.10
CA MET A 142 -10.99 -14.62 -11.28
C MET A 142 -10.25 -15.82 -11.87
N VAL A 143 -8.93 -15.87 -11.72
CA VAL A 143 -8.08 -16.93 -12.28
C VAL A 143 -7.28 -17.55 -11.16
N ALA A 144 -7.45 -18.85 -10.95
CA ALA A 144 -6.70 -19.60 -9.95
C ALA A 144 -5.32 -19.98 -10.51
N ALA A 145 -4.32 -19.12 -10.30
CA ALA A 145 -2.94 -19.35 -10.74
C ALA A 145 -2.03 -19.88 -9.61
N ASP A 146 -2.48 -19.89 -8.36
CA ASP A 146 -1.82 -20.63 -7.26
C ASP A 146 -2.11 -22.15 -7.37
N ILE A 147 -1.36 -22.82 -8.24
CA ILE A 147 -1.47 -24.28 -8.43
C ILE A 147 -0.75 -25.11 -7.35
N TYR A 148 0.05 -24.45 -6.52
CA TYR A 148 0.89 -25.10 -5.51
C TYR A 148 0.12 -25.36 -4.22
N ARG A 149 -0.97 -24.62 -4.00
CA ARG A 149 -1.87 -24.79 -2.86
C ARG A 149 -3.25 -25.23 -3.38
N PRO A 150 -3.54 -26.55 -3.44
CA PRO A 150 -4.83 -27.04 -3.93
C PRO A 150 -6.05 -26.37 -3.27
N ALA A 151 -5.96 -26.14 -1.95
CA ALA A 151 -7.00 -25.44 -1.20
C ALA A 151 -7.23 -23.98 -1.64
N ALA A 152 -6.23 -23.30 -2.23
CA ALA A 152 -6.39 -21.94 -2.74
C ALA A 152 -7.30 -21.90 -3.98
N ILE A 153 -7.21 -22.91 -4.85
CA ILE A 153 -8.10 -23.07 -6.01
C ILE A 153 -9.55 -23.24 -5.53
N ASP A 154 -9.78 -24.15 -4.58
CA ASP A 154 -11.11 -24.40 -4.04
C ASP A 154 -11.64 -23.20 -3.24
N GLN A 155 -10.78 -22.52 -2.48
CA GLN A 155 -11.12 -21.26 -1.81
C GLN A 155 -11.58 -20.19 -2.80
N LEU A 156 -10.84 -19.99 -3.90
CA LEU A 156 -11.20 -19.00 -4.91
C LEU A 156 -12.51 -19.36 -5.61
N LYS A 157 -12.75 -20.65 -5.89
CA LYS A 157 -14.03 -21.15 -6.43
C LYS A 157 -15.20 -20.87 -5.48
N VAL A 158 -15.06 -21.16 -4.19
CA VAL A 158 -16.11 -20.88 -3.19
C VAL A 158 -16.42 -19.38 -3.14
N LEU A 159 -15.39 -18.53 -3.16
CA LEU A 159 -15.56 -17.08 -3.22
C LEU A 159 -16.25 -16.62 -4.51
N GLY A 160 -15.86 -17.20 -5.66
CA GLY A 160 -16.47 -16.91 -6.96
C GLY A 160 -17.95 -17.27 -7.00
N THR A 161 -18.32 -18.46 -6.52
CA THR A 161 -19.73 -18.88 -6.41
C THR A 161 -20.52 -17.92 -5.53
N ARG A 162 -19.98 -17.52 -4.37
CA ARG A 162 -20.66 -16.59 -3.45
C ARG A 162 -20.86 -15.20 -4.03
N LEU A 163 -19.96 -14.75 -4.90
CA LEU A 163 -20.00 -13.42 -5.52
C LEU A 163 -20.65 -13.41 -6.90
N GLU A 164 -21.04 -14.59 -7.41
CA GLU A 164 -21.51 -14.79 -8.79
C GLU A 164 -20.47 -14.28 -9.83
N ILE A 165 -19.19 -14.54 -9.55
CA ILE A 165 -18.07 -14.18 -10.40
C ILE A 165 -17.42 -15.47 -10.92
N PRO A 166 -17.28 -15.65 -12.24
CA PRO A 166 -16.69 -16.86 -12.80
C PRO A 166 -15.23 -17.02 -12.35
N VAL A 167 -14.83 -18.26 -12.12
CA VAL A 167 -13.44 -18.65 -11.83
C VAL A 167 -12.93 -19.52 -12.95
N PHE A 168 -11.73 -19.21 -13.45
CA PHE A 168 -11.02 -20.00 -14.44
C PHE A 168 -9.87 -20.76 -13.79
N PHE A 169 -9.76 -22.03 -14.15
CA PHE A 169 -8.64 -22.90 -13.80
C PHE A 169 -8.49 -23.95 -14.90
N ALA A 170 -7.26 -24.21 -15.34
CA ALA A 170 -6.94 -25.26 -16.29
C ALA A 170 -6.01 -26.29 -15.63
N PRO A 171 -6.51 -27.50 -15.30
CA PRO A 171 -5.68 -28.55 -14.71
C PRO A 171 -4.47 -28.90 -15.58
N SER A 172 -3.37 -29.32 -14.94
CA SER A 172 -2.14 -29.79 -15.60
C SER A 172 -1.42 -28.76 -16.49
N LYS A 173 -1.75 -27.48 -16.36
CA LYS A 173 -1.04 -26.37 -17.01
C LYS A 173 -0.20 -25.60 -16.00
N THR A 174 0.89 -25.00 -16.48
CA THR A 174 1.73 -24.10 -15.69
C THR A 174 1.01 -22.76 -15.44
N PRO A 175 1.35 -22.00 -14.38
CA PRO A 175 0.68 -20.74 -14.10
C PRO A 175 0.70 -19.72 -15.26
N PRO A 176 1.81 -19.50 -15.99
CA PRO A 176 1.80 -18.65 -17.18
C PRO A 176 0.82 -19.12 -18.26
N GLN A 177 0.71 -20.44 -18.47
CA GLN A 177 -0.25 -21.02 -19.42
C GLN A 177 -1.69 -20.81 -18.96
N ILE A 178 -1.99 -21.05 -17.68
CA ILE A 178 -3.33 -20.83 -17.10
C ILE A 178 -3.74 -19.37 -17.28
N CYS A 179 -2.85 -18.43 -16.95
CA CYS A 179 -3.12 -17.00 -17.05
C CYS A 179 -3.34 -16.55 -18.50
N ARG A 180 -2.58 -17.08 -19.46
CA ARG A 180 -2.79 -16.79 -20.89
C ARG A 180 -4.13 -17.32 -21.39
N ASP A 181 -4.44 -18.59 -21.11
CA ASP A 181 -5.68 -19.22 -21.56
C ASP A 181 -6.92 -18.56 -20.91
N ALA A 182 -6.76 -17.99 -19.72
CA ALA A 182 -7.81 -17.25 -19.05
C ALA A 182 -8.23 -15.98 -19.83
N LEU A 183 -7.33 -15.33 -20.56
CA LEU A 183 -7.67 -14.17 -21.39
C LEU A 183 -8.63 -14.57 -22.51
N GLU A 184 -8.35 -15.68 -23.19
CA GLU A 184 -9.21 -16.24 -24.23
C GLU A 184 -10.56 -16.69 -23.66
N ALA A 185 -10.53 -17.40 -22.53
CA ALA A 185 -11.75 -17.85 -21.86
C ALA A 185 -12.62 -16.68 -21.38
N ALA A 186 -12.02 -15.59 -20.89
CA ALA A 186 -12.73 -14.39 -20.49
C ALA A 186 -13.47 -13.76 -21.67
N GLN A 187 -12.78 -13.64 -22.82
CA GLN A 187 -13.36 -13.08 -24.03
C GLN A 187 -14.56 -13.90 -24.52
N ILE A 188 -14.45 -15.24 -24.52
CA ILE A 188 -15.55 -16.14 -24.88
C ILE A 188 -16.74 -16.00 -23.92
N ARG A 189 -16.47 -15.81 -22.63
CA ARG A 189 -17.51 -15.65 -21.58
C ARG A 189 -18.07 -14.22 -21.49
N GLY A 190 -17.57 -13.29 -22.32
CA GLY A 190 -17.97 -11.89 -22.28
C GLY A 190 -17.53 -11.15 -21.01
N CYS A 191 -16.48 -11.64 -20.34
CA CYS A 191 -15.80 -10.95 -19.25
C CYS A 191 -14.79 -9.95 -19.84
N ASP A 192 -14.68 -8.77 -19.24
CA ASP A 192 -13.80 -7.69 -19.72
C ASP A 192 -12.61 -7.39 -18.79
N VAL A 193 -12.54 -8.08 -17.64
CA VAL A 193 -11.43 -8.01 -16.69
C VAL A 193 -11.09 -9.41 -16.17
N VAL A 194 -9.81 -9.77 -16.13
CA VAL A 194 -9.31 -10.94 -15.42
C VAL A 194 -8.46 -10.54 -14.23
N LEU A 195 -8.64 -11.24 -13.10
CA LEU A 195 -7.80 -11.09 -11.92
C LEU A 195 -6.99 -12.37 -11.70
N LEU A 196 -5.67 -12.28 -11.84
CA LEU A 196 -4.73 -13.39 -11.74
C LEU A 196 -4.31 -13.58 -10.29
N ASP A 197 -4.90 -14.55 -9.59
CA ASP A 197 -4.53 -14.90 -8.21
C ASP A 197 -3.29 -15.79 -8.22
N THR A 198 -2.10 -15.18 -8.13
CA THR A 198 -0.84 -15.93 -8.16
C THR A 198 -0.54 -16.54 -6.80
N ALA A 199 0.31 -17.57 -6.80
CA ALA A 199 0.85 -18.11 -5.56
C ALA A 199 1.63 -17.06 -4.77
N GLY A 200 1.65 -17.22 -3.45
CA GLY A 200 2.46 -16.39 -2.57
C GLY A 200 3.90 -16.85 -2.53
N ARG A 201 4.84 -15.94 -2.78
CA ARG A 201 6.25 -16.27 -3.01
C ARG A 201 7.15 -15.48 -2.09
N THR A 202 8.20 -16.13 -1.57
CA THR A 202 9.30 -15.44 -0.91
C THR A 202 10.15 -14.77 -1.97
N ILE A 203 10.57 -13.52 -1.73
CA ILE A 203 11.44 -12.76 -2.65
C ILE A 203 12.80 -13.44 -2.93
N LEU A 204 13.22 -14.38 -2.07
CA LEU A 204 14.46 -15.16 -2.20
C LEU A 204 14.35 -16.32 -3.20
N ASP A 205 13.15 -16.68 -3.67
CA ASP A 205 12.98 -17.77 -4.62
C ASP A 205 12.99 -17.25 -6.07
N ASP A 206 14.18 -17.28 -6.67
CA ASP A 206 14.39 -16.82 -8.05
C ASP A 206 13.57 -17.59 -9.08
N THR A 207 13.34 -18.88 -8.86
CA THR A 207 12.57 -19.70 -9.80
C THR A 207 11.12 -19.25 -9.81
N LEU A 208 10.57 -18.96 -8.64
CA LEU A 208 9.19 -18.55 -8.49
C LEU A 208 8.96 -17.08 -8.88
N MET A 209 9.95 -16.21 -8.71
CA MET A 209 9.87 -14.85 -9.26
C MET A 209 9.96 -14.84 -10.79
N ARG A 210 10.76 -15.72 -11.41
CA ARG A 210 10.75 -15.91 -12.87
C ARG A 210 9.37 -16.36 -13.37
N GLU A 211 8.66 -17.21 -12.63
CA GLU A 211 7.29 -17.58 -12.99
C GLU A 211 6.34 -16.37 -13.01
N LEU A 212 6.53 -15.39 -12.10
CA LEU A 212 5.75 -14.15 -12.12
C LEU A 212 6.13 -13.26 -13.32
N GLU A 213 7.43 -13.18 -13.67
CA GLU A 213 7.91 -12.51 -14.88
C GLU A 213 7.29 -13.16 -16.13
N ASP A 214 7.26 -14.49 -16.22
CA ASP A 214 6.64 -15.23 -17.31
C ASP A 214 5.14 -14.95 -17.41
N ILE A 215 4.41 -14.86 -16.28
CA ILE A 215 3.00 -14.46 -16.26
C ILE A 215 2.86 -13.02 -16.78
N LYS A 216 3.70 -12.08 -16.33
CA LYS A 216 3.70 -10.68 -16.77
C LYS A 216 3.95 -10.59 -18.27
N GLU A 217 4.91 -11.34 -18.81
CA GLU A 217 5.20 -11.36 -20.25
C GLU A 217 4.06 -11.95 -21.07
N ALA A 218 3.50 -13.09 -20.62
CA ALA A 218 2.42 -13.79 -21.31
C ALA A 218 1.09 -13.02 -21.29
N THR A 219 0.85 -12.23 -20.24
CA THR A 219 -0.44 -11.57 -20.02
C THR A 219 -0.40 -10.05 -20.06
N ARG A 220 0.77 -9.40 -20.06
CA ARG A 220 0.96 -7.94 -20.10
C ARG A 220 -0.09 -7.17 -19.28
N PRO A 221 -0.19 -7.43 -17.95
CA PRO A 221 -1.26 -6.89 -17.13
C PRO A 221 -1.21 -5.36 -17.07
N GLU A 222 -2.38 -4.73 -17.13
CA GLU A 222 -2.54 -3.29 -16.99
C GLU A 222 -2.23 -2.81 -15.57
N ASN A 223 -2.38 -3.71 -14.60
CA ASN A 223 -2.13 -3.42 -13.20
C ASN A 223 -1.44 -4.64 -12.57
N ILE A 224 -0.38 -4.40 -11.82
CA ILE A 224 0.26 -5.39 -10.95
C ILE A 224 0.09 -4.86 -9.53
N LEU A 225 -0.63 -5.61 -8.70
CA LEU A 225 -1.00 -5.18 -7.36
C LEU A 225 -0.29 -6.04 -6.32
N LEU A 226 0.59 -5.41 -5.55
CA LEU A 226 1.28 -6.03 -4.44
C LEU A 226 0.38 -6.05 -3.19
N VAL A 227 0.14 -7.25 -2.66
CA VAL A 227 -0.61 -7.47 -1.43
C VAL A 227 0.37 -7.82 -0.31
N ILE A 228 0.47 -6.92 0.67
CA ILE A 228 1.30 -7.05 1.88
C ILE A 228 0.39 -7.09 3.11
N ASP A 229 0.74 -7.93 4.08
CA ASP A 229 0.12 -7.92 5.41
C ASP A 229 0.79 -6.83 6.27
N SER A 230 -0.04 -6.03 6.94
CA SER A 230 0.36 -5.06 7.97
C SER A 230 1.28 -5.61 9.05
N MET A 231 1.24 -6.91 9.35
CA MET A 231 2.09 -7.54 10.38
C MET A 231 3.56 -7.61 9.99
N ILE A 232 3.91 -7.44 8.72
CA ILE A 232 5.29 -7.57 8.21
C ILE A 232 6.17 -6.38 8.64
N GLY A 233 5.56 -5.28 9.09
CA GLY A 233 6.27 -4.14 9.64
C GLY A 233 7.31 -3.58 8.67
N GLN A 234 8.54 -3.40 9.15
CA GLN A 234 9.64 -2.79 8.40
C GLN A 234 10.05 -3.57 7.14
N GLU A 235 9.93 -4.90 7.17
CA GLU A 235 10.31 -5.77 6.03
C GLU A 235 9.43 -5.53 4.80
N SER A 236 8.27 -4.87 4.97
CA SER A 236 7.37 -4.52 3.87
C SER A 236 8.04 -3.63 2.82
N VAL A 237 8.93 -2.74 3.22
CA VAL A 237 9.64 -1.81 2.31
C VAL A 237 10.60 -2.58 1.41
N HIS A 238 11.36 -3.51 1.98
CA HIS A 238 12.28 -4.35 1.22
C HIS A 238 11.54 -5.27 0.25
N VAL A 239 10.47 -5.93 0.72
CA VAL A 239 9.61 -6.78 -0.11
C VAL A 239 9.01 -5.98 -1.26
N ALA A 240 8.47 -4.80 -1.00
CA ALA A 240 7.90 -3.93 -2.02
C ALA A 240 8.94 -3.51 -3.07
N GLY A 241 10.12 -3.08 -2.64
CA GLY A 241 11.21 -2.72 -3.55
C GLY A 241 11.65 -3.88 -4.44
N GLU A 242 11.64 -5.11 -3.91
CA GLU A 242 12.04 -6.28 -4.69
C GLU A 242 11.01 -6.70 -5.74
N PHE A 243 9.72 -6.64 -5.41
CA PHE A 243 8.67 -6.86 -6.40
C PHE A 243 8.66 -5.76 -7.48
N ASP A 244 8.82 -4.51 -7.08
CA ASP A 244 8.84 -3.36 -8.01
C ASP A 244 10.01 -3.42 -8.98
N ARG A 245 11.19 -3.85 -8.52
CA ARG A 245 12.38 -3.99 -9.37
C ARG A 245 12.23 -5.06 -10.45
N ARG A 246 11.49 -6.14 -10.17
CA ARG A 246 11.40 -7.31 -11.06
C ARG A 246 10.16 -7.32 -11.94
N LEU A 247 9.04 -6.77 -11.46
CA LEU A 247 7.75 -6.80 -12.15
C LEU A 247 7.37 -5.46 -12.77
#